data_AF-A0A2G8TLC0-F1
#
_entry.id   AF-A0A2G8TLC0-F1
#
_cell.length_a   1.000
_cell.length_b   1.000
_cell.length_c   1.000
_cell.angle_alpha   90.00
_cell.angle_beta   90.00
_cell.angle_gamma   90.00
#
_symmetry.space_group_name_H-M   'P 1'
#
loop_
_entity.id
_entity.type
_entity.pdbx_description
1 polymer ?
#
loop_
_entity_poly.entity_id
_entity_poly.type
_entity_poly.pdbx_seq_one_letter_code
_entity_poly.pdbx_strand_id
1 'polypeptide(L)'
;MRIPGYQIQLPEQPYRLMPGDFNDFKGAYDMSNGDTMVLRQYGRKLFAEIGDGPRTEIVPAARNEFVSVDEQLKMTLNRNVDGLVKGELLMALPRQTMGQAGGAGVTVTLLGL
;
A
#
# COMPACT_ATOMS: atom_id res chain seq x y z
N MET A 1 12.63 -17.03 -13.16
CA MET A 1 11.19 -16.89 -13.49
C MET A 1 10.72 -15.55 -12.94
N ARG A 2 10.46 -14.56 -13.80
CA ARG A 2 9.82 -13.30 -13.38
C ARG A 2 8.32 -13.60 -13.29
N ILE A 3 7.76 -13.64 -12.10
CA ILE A 3 6.31 -13.76 -11.90
C ILE A 3 5.68 -12.44 -12.37
N PRO A 4 4.99 -12.40 -13.53
CA PRO A 4 4.35 -11.19 -14.01
C PRO A 4 3.16 -10.91 -13.11
N GLY A 5 3.09 -9.71 -12.51
CA GLY A 5 1.92 -9.27 -11.74
C GLY A 5 2.23 -8.70 -10.35
N TYR A 6 3.38 -9.00 -9.76
CA TYR A 6 3.79 -8.47 -8.46
C TYR A 6 4.90 -7.43 -8.60
N GLN A 7 4.65 -6.39 -9.39
CA GLN A 7 5.56 -5.26 -9.51
C GLN A 7 4.93 -4.05 -8.83
N ILE A 8 5.68 -3.48 -7.89
CA ILE A 8 5.39 -2.19 -7.31
C ILE A 8 6.07 -1.18 -8.24
N GLN A 9 5.28 -0.44 -8.99
CA GLN A 9 5.75 0.54 -9.97
C GLN A 9 4.96 1.82 -9.79
N LEU A 10 5.67 2.94 -9.73
CA LEU A 10 5.04 4.24 -9.70
C LEU A 10 4.23 4.44 -11.00
N PRO A 11 2.98 4.94 -10.94
CA PRO A 11 2.23 5.24 -12.15
C PRO A 11 2.93 6.36 -12.95
N GLU A 12 2.99 6.22 -14.29
CA GLU A 12 3.55 7.26 -15.17
C GLU A 12 2.84 8.62 -14.99
N GLN A 13 1.55 8.58 -14.66
CA GLN A 13 0.76 9.74 -14.27
C GLN A 13 -0.13 9.37 -13.07
N PRO A 14 0.07 10.01 -11.90
CA PRO A 14 -0.78 9.78 -10.74
C PRO A 14 -2.25 10.05 -11.04
N TYR A 15 -3.12 9.16 -10.59
CA TYR A 15 -4.56 9.32 -10.70
C TYR A 15 -5.02 10.57 -9.93
N ARG A 16 -5.81 11.43 -10.57
CA ARG A 16 -6.30 12.64 -9.90
C ARG A 16 -7.48 12.31 -8.99
N LEU A 17 -7.22 12.25 -7.68
CA LEU A 17 -8.28 12.21 -6.67
C LEU A 17 -8.99 13.56 -6.57
N MET A 18 -10.31 13.53 -6.44
CA MET A 18 -11.09 14.70 -6.06
C MET A 18 -10.88 15.04 -4.58
N PRO A 19 -11.06 16.30 -4.18
CA PRO A 19 -11.04 16.67 -2.77
C PRO A 19 -12.03 15.81 -1.97
N GLY A 20 -11.53 15.08 -0.97
CA GLY A 20 -12.35 14.21 -0.12
C GLY A 20 -12.39 12.74 -0.53
N ASP A 21 -12.01 12.36 -1.76
CA ASP A 21 -11.98 10.95 -2.20
C ASP A 21 -11.10 10.09 -1.27
N PHE A 22 -10.00 10.67 -0.76
CA PHE A 22 -9.11 9.97 0.15
C PHE A 22 -9.66 9.82 1.57
N ASN A 23 -10.69 10.59 1.96
CA ASN A 23 -11.25 10.51 3.31
C ASN A 23 -11.83 9.12 3.61
N ASP A 24 -12.36 8.45 2.59
CA ASP A 24 -12.91 7.10 2.69
C ASP A 24 -11.84 6.04 3.02
N PHE A 25 -10.56 6.36 2.80
CA PHE A 25 -9.45 5.43 3.01
C PHE A 25 -8.59 5.77 4.22
N LYS A 26 -8.80 6.92 4.88
CA LYS A 26 -8.05 7.30 6.08
C LYS A 26 -8.41 6.38 7.23
N GLY A 27 -7.41 5.92 7.97
CA GLY A 27 -7.63 5.06 9.11
C GLY A 27 -6.41 4.22 9.46
N ALA A 28 -6.58 3.41 10.50
CA ALA A 28 -5.66 2.36 10.87
C ALA A 28 -6.27 1.02 10.43
N TYR A 29 -5.48 0.20 9.75
CA TYR A 29 -5.87 -1.10 9.21
C TYR A 29 -5.06 -2.17 9.90
N ASP A 30 -5.72 -3.18 10.43
CA ASP A 30 -5.07 -4.37 10.94
C ASP A 30 -4.56 -5.19 9.75
N MET A 31 -3.28 -5.55 9.82
CA MET A 31 -2.61 -6.34 8.82
C MET A 31 -2.59 -7.80 9.27
N SER A 32 -2.80 -8.74 8.34
CA SER A 32 -2.80 -10.18 8.68
C SER A 32 -1.47 -10.72 9.20
N ASN A 33 -0.38 -9.96 9.07
CA ASN A 33 0.93 -10.28 9.63
C ASN A 33 1.09 -9.84 11.10
N GLY A 34 0.08 -9.17 11.68
CA GLY A 34 0.08 -8.68 13.06
C GLY A 34 0.47 -7.21 13.23
N ASP A 35 0.87 -6.52 12.16
CA ASP A 35 1.14 -5.08 12.18
C ASP A 35 -0.15 -4.26 11.97
N THR A 36 -0.02 -2.93 12.08
CA THR A 36 -1.07 -1.98 11.72
C THR A 36 -0.56 -1.02 10.66
N MET A 37 -1.32 -0.84 9.58
CA MET A 37 -1.05 0.20 8.58
C MET A 37 -1.92 1.43 8.82
N VAL A 38 -1.33 2.61 8.88
CA VAL A 38 -2.04 3.88 9.08
C VAL A 38 -1.94 4.74 7.83
N LEU A 39 -3.10 5.13 7.28
CA LEU A 39 -3.21 6.03 6.13
C LEU A 39 -3.59 7.44 6.58
N ARG A 40 -2.76 8.43 6.22
CA ARG A 40 -2.93 9.84 6.59
C ARG A 40 -2.79 10.76 5.38
N GLN A 41 -3.43 11.92 5.47
CA GLN A 41 -3.28 13.00 4.49
C GLN A 41 -2.83 14.28 5.20
N TYR A 42 -1.78 14.91 4.68
CA TYR A 42 -1.34 16.24 5.10
C TYR A 42 -1.37 17.17 3.89
N GLY A 43 -2.33 18.10 3.87
CA GLY A 43 -2.57 18.95 2.70
C GLY A 43 -2.89 18.11 1.46
N ARG A 44 -2.02 18.19 0.45
CA ARG A 44 -2.16 17.45 -0.82
C ARG A 44 -1.39 16.13 -0.87
N LYS A 45 -0.62 15.82 0.17
CA LYS A 45 0.21 14.61 0.22
C LYS A 45 -0.47 13.52 1.03
N LEU A 46 -0.31 12.30 0.55
CA LEU A 46 -0.85 11.09 1.17
C LEU A 46 0.32 10.28 1.72
N PHE A 47 0.11 9.62 2.85
CA PHE A 47 1.14 8.86 3.53
C PHE A 47 0.61 7.54 4.07
N ALA A 48 1.48 6.54 4.03
CA ALA A 48 1.32 5.26 4.70
C ALA A 48 2.42 5.07 5.76
N GLU A 49 2.06 4.46 6.88
CA GLU A 49 2.93 4.15 8.01
C GLU A 49 2.58 2.73 8.46
N ILE A 50 3.56 1.84 8.61
CA ILE A 50 3.32 0.42 8.97
C ILE A 50 4.05 0.15 10.28
N GLY A 51 3.32 -0.25 11.32
CA GLY A 51 3.87 -0.45 12.66
C GLY A 51 4.64 0.78 13.13
N ASP A 52 5.87 0.57 13.62
CA ASP A 52 6.82 1.62 14.00
C ASP A 52 7.74 2.07 12.84
N GLY A 53 7.40 1.70 11.61
CA GLY A 53 8.18 1.99 10.41
C GLY A 53 8.14 3.46 9.98
N PRO A 54 9.00 3.85 9.02
CA PRO A 54 9.01 5.20 8.50
C PRO A 54 7.72 5.52 7.75
N ARG A 55 7.28 6.77 7.88
CA ARG A 55 6.20 7.30 7.07
C ARG A 55 6.65 7.45 5.63
N THR A 56 5.90 6.85 4.72
CA THR A 56 6.20 6.84 3.29
C THR A 56 5.13 7.58 2.52
N GLU A 57 5.54 8.47 1.60
CA GLU A 57 4.61 9.18 0.72
C GLU A 57 4.02 8.19 -0.30
N ILE A 58 2.72 8.25 -0.51
CA ILE A 58 2.01 7.41 -1.48
C ILE A 58 1.32 8.29 -2.52
N VAL A 59 1.24 7.77 -3.74
CA VAL A 59 0.50 8.38 -4.84
C VAL A 59 -0.64 7.46 -5.28
N PRO A 60 -1.79 8.02 -5.65
CA PRO A 60 -2.87 7.24 -6.23
C PRO A 60 -2.47 6.74 -7.63
N ALA A 61 -2.51 5.43 -7.83
CA ALA A 61 -2.40 4.79 -9.14
C ALA A 61 -3.79 4.60 -9.79
N ALA A 62 -4.83 4.44 -8.96
CA ALA A 62 -6.24 4.44 -9.36
C ALA A 62 -7.10 5.02 -8.22
N ARG A 63 -8.44 4.98 -8.38
CA ARG A 63 -9.38 5.46 -7.35
C ARG A 63 -9.14 4.81 -5.98
N ASN A 64 -8.79 3.54 -5.98
CA ASN A 64 -8.65 2.71 -4.79
C ASN A 64 -7.31 1.97 -4.73
N GLU A 65 -6.36 2.35 -5.61
CA GLU A 65 -5.02 1.78 -5.67
C GLU A 65 -3.99 2.88 -5.41
N PHE A 66 -3.03 2.59 -4.53
CA PHE A 66 -1.97 3.52 -4.16
C PHE A 66 -0.61 2.82 -4.21
N VAL A 67 0.41 3.57 -4.61
CA VAL A 67 1.79 3.10 -4.69
C VAL A 67 2.68 4.08 -3.93
N SER A 68 3.64 3.58 -3.15
CA SER A 68 4.62 4.45 -2.50
C SER A 68 5.63 5.01 -3.48
N VAL A 69 6.10 6.23 -3.21
CA VAL A 69 7.07 6.93 -4.07
C VAL A 69 8.43 6.22 -4.17
N ASP A 70 8.75 5.38 -3.18
CA ASP A 70 9.97 4.57 -3.12
C ASP A 70 9.79 3.16 -3.73
N GLU A 71 8.61 2.90 -4.31
CA GLU A 71 8.22 1.63 -4.93
C GLU A 71 8.36 0.42 -3.99
N GLN A 72 8.25 0.64 -2.68
CA GLN A 72 8.25 -0.42 -1.67
C GLN A 72 6.86 -0.94 -1.33
N LEU A 73 5.81 -0.17 -1.56
CA LEU A 73 4.43 -0.48 -1.20
C LEU A 73 3.49 -0.30 -2.38
N LYS A 74 2.60 -1.27 -2.61
CA LYS A 74 1.40 -1.10 -3.44
C LYS A 74 0.20 -1.63 -2.69
N MET A 75 -0.85 -0.84 -2.59
CA MET A 75 -2.06 -1.20 -1.86
C MET A 75 -3.30 -1.03 -2.73
N THR A 76 -4.23 -1.97 -2.58
CA THR A 76 -5.55 -1.92 -3.20
C THR A 76 -6.58 -2.00 -2.08
N LEU A 77 -7.42 -0.97 -1.97
CA LEU A 77 -8.47 -0.88 -0.96
C LEU A 77 -9.83 -1.11 -1.60
N ASN A 78 -10.72 -1.79 -0.92
CA ASN A 78 -12.08 -2.07 -1.37
C ASN A 78 -13.02 -1.74 -0.22
N ARG A 79 -13.88 -0.76 -0.44
CA ARG A 79 -14.95 -0.42 0.47
C ARG A 79 -16.15 -1.29 0.15
N ASN A 80 -16.55 -2.12 1.11
CA ASN A 80 -17.75 -2.92 1.00
C ASN A 80 -18.99 -2.11 1.38
N VAL A 81 -20.16 -2.61 0.96
CA VAL A 81 -21.47 -1.99 1.19
C VAL A 81 -21.86 -1.89 2.67
N ASP A 82 -21.20 -2.67 3.53
CA ASP A 82 -21.32 -2.66 4.99
C ASP A 82 -20.51 -1.53 5.65
N GLY A 83 -19.74 -0.77 4.87
CA GLY A 83 -18.85 0.29 5.35
C GLY A 83 -17.47 -0.19 5.78
N LEU A 84 -17.20 -1.50 5.75
CA LEU A 84 -15.89 -2.08 6.05
C LEU A 84 -14.94 -1.86 4.87
N VAL A 85 -13.73 -1.39 5.17
CA VAL A 85 -12.67 -1.25 4.17
C VAL A 85 -11.73 -2.44 4.32
N LYS A 86 -11.67 -3.28 3.28
CA LYS A 86 -10.72 -4.38 3.19
C LYS A 86 -9.71 -4.06 2.11
N GLY A 87 -8.56 -4.71 2.13
CA GLY A 87 -7.59 -4.49 1.08
C GLY A 87 -6.48 -5.50 1.05
N GLU A 88 -5.60 -5.29 0.08
CA GLU A 88 -4.38 -6.05 -0.11
C GLU A 88 -3.22 -5.06 -0.12
N LEU A 89 -2.15 -5.40 0.58
CA LEU A 89 -0.89 -4.69 0.58
C LEU A 89 0.20 -5.59 0.03
N LEU A 90 0.87 -5.15 -1.02
CA LEU A 90 2.10 -5.70 -1.54
C LEU A 90 3.26 -4.90 -0.94
N MET A 91 4.20 -5.58 -0.30
CA MET A 91 5.43 -4.98 0.24
C MET A 91 6.65 -5.60 -0.40
N ALA A 92 7.61 -4.77 -0.82
CA ALA A 92 8.93 -5.22 -1.22
C ALA A 92 9.69 -5.69 0.03
N LEU A 93 10.19 -6.93 0.00
CA LEU A 93 11.00 -7.47 1.09
C LEU A 93 12.45 -7.00 0.92
N PRO A 94 13.09 -6.46 1.98
CA PRO A 94 14.53 -6.21 1.96
C PRO A 94 15.25 -7.55 1.74
N ARG A 95 16.27 -7.54 0.89
CA ARG A 95 17.01 -8.71 0.37
C ARG A 95 17.72 -9.59 1.43
N GLN A 96 17.47 -9.41 2.73
CA GLN A 96 18.35 -9.87 3.80
C GLN A 96 17.93 -11.18 4.50
N THR A 97 16.79 -11.77 4.18
CA THR A 97 16.29 -12.97 4.90
C THR A 97 15.99 -14.19 4.05
N MET A 98 16.62 -14.32 2.88
CA MET A 98 16.59 -15.60 2.18
C MET A 98 17.98 -15.97 1.69
N GLY A 99 18.65 -16.80 2.49
CA GLY A 99 19.78 -17.59 2.04
C GLY A 99 19.30 -18.59 0.99
N GLN A 100 19.10 -18.12 -0.26
CA GLN A 100 19.26 -18.82 -1.54
C GLN A 100 18.54 -18.04 -2.65
N ALA A 101 19.32 -17.73 -3.70
CA ALA A 101 18.89 -17.39 -5.06
C ALA A 101 17.94 -16.20 -5.28
N GLY A 102 18.53 -15.00 -5.35
CA GLY A 102 18.33 -14.06 -6.47
C GLY A 102 16.91 -13.78 -6.96
N GLY A 103 16.13 -13.05 -6.15
CA GLY A 103 14.93 -12.32 -6.59
C GLY A 103 14.60 -11.23 -5.58
N ALA A 104 14.22 -10.03 -6.03
CA ALA A 104 13.55 -9.09 -5.14
C ALA A 104 12.23 -9.73 -4.73
N GLY A 105 12.10 -10.14 -3.47
CA GLY A 105 10.90 -10.75 -2.95
C GLY A 105 9.82 -9.70 -2.72
N VAL A 106 8.57 -10.07 -2.93
CA VAL A 106 7.40 -9.29 -2.54
C VAL A 106 6.56 -10.16 -1.63
N THR A 107 6.02 -9.56 -0.56
CA THR A 107 5.04 -10.21 0.31
C THR A 107 3.68 -9.56 0.12
N VAL A 108 2.61 -10.34 0.32
CA VAL A 108 1.22 -9.88 0.25
C VAL A 108 0.61 -10.02 1.63
N THR A 109 -0.10 -8.99 2.08
CA THR A 109 -0.77 -8.97 3.39
C THR A 109 -2.18 -8.44 3.23
N LEU A 110 -3.14 -9.03 3.95
CA LEU A 110 -4.52 -8.57 3.94
C LEU A 110 -4.70 -7.41 4.93
N LEU A 111 -5.50 -6.44 4.53
CA LEU A 111 -5.88 -5.28 5.33
C LEU A 111 -7.35 -5.41 5.73
N GLY A 112 -7.65 -5.15 7.00
CA GLY A 112 -9.01 -5.05 7.53
C GLY A 112 -9.14 -3.88 8.49
N LEU A 113 -10.33 -3.29 8.55
CA LEU A 113 -10.72 -2.20 9.44
C LEU A 113 -11.99 -2.58 10.19
#